data_AF-A0A3D5NXV0-F1
#
_entry.id   AF-A0A3D5NXV0-F1
#
_cell.length_a   1.000
_cell.length_b   1.000
_cell.length_c   1.000
_cell.angle_alpha   90.00
_cell.angle_beta   90.00
_cell.angle_gamma   90.00
#
_symmetry.space_group_name_H-M   'P 1'
#
loop_
_entity.id
_entity.type
_entity.pdbx_description
1 polymer ?
#
loop_
_entity_poly.entity_id
_entity_poly.type
_entity_poly.pdbx_seq_one_letter_code
_entity_poly.pdbx_strand_id
1 'polypeptide(L)'
;MKSSRFRLEITFPILIFLTISVIMVFVWQFLRDQEKKEILAKTELVSSQIQSHFEDRFESHLEIIKLIRREWLSNKFETEAQFRATVLPLTSTFSGFQALNFVDAIGKIRWVCPQTGNTNIQDR
;
A
#
# COMPACT_ATOMS: atom_id res chain seq x y z
N MET A 1 41.87 -36.56 -51.80
CA MET A 1 41.59 -36.77 -50.36
C MET A 1 41.75 -35.49 -49.50
N LYS A 2 41.68 -34.28 -50.09
CA LYS A 2 41.91 -32.99 -49.39
C LYS A 2 40.61 -32.20 -49.11
N SER A 3 39.55 -32.44 -49.89
CA SER A 3 38.27 -31.70 -49.73
C SER A 3 37.40 -32.18 -48.57
N SER A 4 37.52 -33.44 -48.10
CA SER A 4 36.75 -33.91 -46.94
C SER A 4 37.29 -33.38 -45.61
N ARG A 5 38.62 -33.24 -45.48
CA ARG A 5 39.26 -32.63 -44.29
C ARG A 5 38.92 -31.15 -44.15
N PHE A 6 38.95 -30.40 -45.27
CA PHE A 6 38.59 -28.99 -45.29
C PHE A 6 37.11 -28.73 -44.93
N ARG A 7 36.19 -29.62 -45.37
CA ARG A 7 34.79 -29.55 -44.94
C ARG A 7 34.66 -29.82 -43.43
N LEU A 8 35.36 -30.82 -42.89
CA LEU A 8 35.29 -31.14 -41.46
C LEU A 8 35.84 -30.01 -40.56
N GLU A 9 36.91 -29.34 -40.99
CA GLU A 9 37.52 -28.18 -40.30
C GLU A 9 36.58 -26.97 -40.23
N ILE A 10 35.63 -26.85 -41.16
CA ILE A 10 34.64 -25.76 -41.19
C ILE A 10 33.33 -26.18 -40.51
N THR A 11 32.87 -27.42 -40.69
CA THR A 11 31.60 -27.87 -40.09
C THR A 11 31.67 -27.96 -38.56
N PHE A 12 32.82 -28.35 -38.00
CA PHE A 12 33.01 -28.46 -36.56
C PHE A 12 32.87 -27.11 -35.80
N PRO A 13 33.57 -26.02 -36.16
CA PRO A 13 33.39 -24.73 -35.51
C PRO A 13 31.99 -24.15 -35.72
N ILE A 14 31.34 -24.40 -36.86
CA ILE A 14 29.94 -23.99 -37.10
C ILE A 14 28.99 -24.72 -36.13
N LEU A 15 29.18 -26.03 -35.94
CA LEU A 15 28.36 -26.81 -35.00
C LEU A 15 28.52 -26.30 -33.56
N ILE A 16 29.76 -26.01 -33.14
CA ILE A 16 30.04 -25.43 -31.82
C ILE A 16 29.36 -24.06 -31.70
N PHE A 17 29.53 -23.20 -32.69
CA PHE A 17 28.92 -21.87 -32.68
C PHE A 17 27.39 -21.95 -32.57
N LEU A 18 26.75 -22.84 -33.34
CA LEU A 18 25.30 -23.07 -33.25
C LEU A 18 24.91 -23.58 -31.87
N THR A 19 25.66 -24.53 -31.31
CA THR A 19 25.37 -25.10 -29.98
C THR A 19 25.45 -24.02 -28.91
N ILE A 20 26.52 -23.21 -28.91
CA ILE A 20 26.69 -22.09 -27.97
C ILE A 20 25.58 -21.06 -28.15
N SER A 21 25.22 -20.73 -29.40
CA SER A 21 24.15 -19.77 -29.69
C SER A 21 22.80 -20.24 -29.15
N VAL A 22 22.47 -21.52 -29.33
CA VAL A 22 21.24 -22.11 -28.79
C VAL A 22 21.24 -22.08 -27.26
N ILE A 23 22.36 -22.48 -26.63
CA ILE A 23 22.50 -22.43 -25.17
C ILE A 23 22.34 -20.99 -24.66
N MET A 24 22.96 -20.02 -25.33
CA MET A 24 22.89 -18.62 -24.94
C MET A 24 21.47 -18.06 -25.02
N VAL A 25 20.73 -18.37 -26.09
CA VAL A 25 19.32 -17.99 -26.23
C VAL A 25 18.47 -18.66 -25.15
N PHE A 26 18.71 -19.94 -24.85
CA PHE A 26 17.96 -20.67 -23.82
C PHE A 26 18.20 -20.10 -22.43
N VAL A 27 19.47 -19.85 -22.06
CA VAL A 27 19.84 -19.23 -20.78
C VAL A 27 19.23 -17.83 -20.67
N TRP A 28 19.26 -17.05 -21.75
CA TRP A 28 18.66 -15.71 -21.78
C TRP A 28 17.15 -15.76 -21.52
N GLN A 29 16.43 -16.67 -22.18
CA GLN A 29 14.99 -16.84 -21.96
C GLN A 29 14.70 -17.30 -20.53
N PHE A 30 15.46 -18.28 -20.03
CA PHE A 30 15.31 -18.77 -18.67
C PHE A 30 15.51 -17.67 -17.63
N LEU A 31 16.57 -16.86 -17.75
CA LEU A 31 16.82 -15.74 -16.85
C LEU A 31 15.70 -14.70 -16.90
N ARG A 32 15.23 -14.33 -18.10
CA ARG A 32 14.10 -13.39 -18.23
C ARG A 32 12.82 -13.91 -17.60
N ASP A 33 12.56 -15.21 -17.68
CA ASP A 33 11.38 -15.78 -17.05
C ASP A 33 11.51 -15.85 -15.53
N GLN A 34 12.72 -16.07 -15.00
CA GLN A 34 12.98 -15.96 -13.55
C GLN A 34 12.80 -14.52 -13.06
N GLU A 35 13.35 -13.53 -13.76
CA GLU A 35 13.17 -12.11 -13.42
C GLU A 35 11.69 -11.72 -13.37
N LYS A 36 10.89 -12.15 -14.36
CA LYS A 36 9.44 -11.89 -14.36
C LYS A 36 8.75 -12.52 -13.16
N LYS A 37 9.06 -13.79 -12.84
CA LYS A 37 8.47 -14.49 -11.69
C LYS A 37 8.85 -13.79 -10.38
N GLU A 38 10.09 -13.35 -10.27
CA GLU A 38 10.57 -12.62 -9.10
C GLU A 38 9.86 -11.28 -8.94
N ILE A 39 9.68 -10.51 -10.02
CA ILE A 39 8.93 -9.25 -10.01
C ILE A 39 7.49 -9.51 -9.58
N LEU A 40 6.82 -10.51 -10.15
CA LEU A 40 5.43 -10.85 -9.79
C LEU A 40 5.30 -11.25 -8.32
N ALA A 41 6.18 -12.12 -7.83
CA ALA A 41 6.18 -12.53 -6.43
C ALA A 41 6.44 -11.35 -5.48
N LYS A 42 7.38 -10.47 -5.82
CA LYS A 42 7.63 -9.24 -5.05
C LYS A 42 6.42 -8.32 -5.04
N THR A 43 5.76 -8.13 -6.18
CA THR A 43 4.55 -7.32 -6.28
C THR A 43 3.42 -7.91 -5.44
N GLU A 44 3.21 -9.22 -5.47
CA GLU A 44 2.20 -9.90 -4.66
C GLU A 44 2.46 -9.76 -3.17
N LEU A 45 3.71 -9.93 -2.73
CA LEU A 45 4.13 -9.73 -1.34
C LEU A 45 3.90 -8.29 -0.88
N VAL A 46 4.33 -7.30 -1.67
CA VAL A 46 4.13 -5.88 -1.35
C VAL A 46 2.64 -5.53 -1.32
N SER A 47 1.85 -6.05 -2.25
CA SER A 47 0.39 -5.85 -2.26
C SER A 47 -0.26 -6.41 -1.00
N SER A 48 0.10 -7.63 -0.61
CA SER A 48 -0.42 -8.28 0.60
C SER A 48 -0.01 -7.50 1.86
N GLN A 49 1.21 -6.99 1.88
CA GLN A 49 1.70 -6.14 2.96
C GLN A 49 0.92 -4.82 3.03
N ILE A 50 0.68 -4.15 1.90
CA ILE A 50 -0.14 -2.93 1.86
C ILE A 50 -1.56 -3.21 2.36
N GLN A 51 -2.16 -4.32 1.95
CA GLN A 51 -3.48 -4.73 2.42
C GLN A 51 -3.50 -4.91 3.94
N SER A 52 -2.54 -5.65 4.51
CA SER A 52 -2.44 -5.85 5.96
C SER A 52 -2.28 -4.52 6.71
N HIS A 53 -1.36 -3.67 6.27
CA HIS A 53 -1.15 -2.36 6.92
C HIS A 53 -2.36 -1.46 6.82
N PHE A 54 -3.10 -1.53 5.71
CA PHE A 54 -4.33 -0.78 5.55
C PHE A 54 -5.41 -1.28 6.51
N GLU A 55 -5.60 -2.59 6.61
CA GLU A 55 -6.58 -3.20 7.52
C GLU A 55 -6.25 -2.86 8.98
N ASP A 56 -5.00 -3.08 9.41
CA ASP A 56 -4.54 -2.79 10.77
C ASP A 56 -4.74 -1.31 11.12
N ARG A 57 -4.44 -0.42 10.17
CA ARG A 57 -4.65 1.02 10.33
C ARG A 57 -6.14 1.34 10.42
N PHE A 58 -6.96 0.75 9.57
CA PHE A 58 -8.40 0.99 9.54
C PHE A 58 -9.08 0.51 10.81
N GLU A 59 -8.76 -0.70 11.28
CA GLU A 59 -9.23 -1.22 12.56
C GLU A 59 -8.83 -0.31 13.74
N SER A 60 -7.59 0.16 13.76
CA SER A 60 -7.12 1.11 14.76
C SER A 60 -7.95 2.41 14.75
N HIS A 61 -8.31 2.92 13.56
CA HIS A 61 -9.17 4.10 13.43
C HIS A 61 -10.60 3.81 13.93
N LEU A 62 -11.15 2.62 13.64
CA LEU A 62 -12.46 2.22 14.14
C LEU A 62 -12.49 2.12 15.67
N GLU A 63 -11.45 1.59 16.30
CA GLU A 63 -11.37 1.51 17.77
C GLU A 63 -11.35 2.88 18.44
N ILE A 64 -10.69 3.87 17.83
CA ILE A 64 -10.71 5.25 18.31
C ILE A 64 -12.11 5.85 18.19
N ILE A 65 -12.80 5.64 17.07
CA ILE A 65 -14.18 6.10 16.90
C ILE A 65 -15.11 5.42 17.92
N LYS A 66 -14.92 4.12 18.20
CA LYS A 66 -15.67 3.40 19.25
C LYS A 66 -15.37 3.96 20.64
N LEU A 67 -14.12 4.30 20.96
CA LEU A 67 -13.74 4.97 22.20
C LEU A 67 -14.48 6.31 22.32
N ILE A 68 -14.42 7.16 21.30
CA ILE A 68 -15.11 8.46 21.30
C ILE A 68 -16.62 8.26 21.48
N ARG A 69 -17.23 7.31 20.76
CA ARG A 69 -18.65 6.97 20.95
C ARG A 69 -18.96 6.54 22.38
N ARG A 70 -18.09 5.77 23.04
CA ARG A 70 -18.30 5.36 24.44
C ARG A 70 -18.23 6.54 25.40
N GLU A 71 -17.25 7.43 25.21
CA GLU A 71 -17.15 8.67 25.98
C GLU A 71 -18.38 9.58 25.77
N TRP A 72 -18.91 9.61 24.53
CA TRP A 72 -20.15 10.30 24.18
C TRP A 72 -21.34 9.78 24.97
N LEU A 73 -21.56 8.46 24.92
CA LEU A 73 -22.67 7.80 25.62
C LEU A 73 -22.56 7.89 27.14
N SER A 74 -21.37 8.20 27.65
CA SER A 74 -21.10 8.42 29.08
C SER A 74 -21.30 9.89 29.50
N ASN A 75 -21.90 10.73 28.65
CA ASN A 75 -22.12 12.16 28.86
C ASN A 75 -20.84 12.98 29.15
N LYS A 76 -19.69 12.58 28.59
CA LYS A 76 -18.46 13.39 28.74
C LYS A 76 -18.37 14.59 27.79
N PHE A 77 -19.32 14.76 26.86
CA PHE A 77 -19.28 15.78 25.79
C PHE A 77 -20.46 16.76 25.86
N GLU A 78 -20.69 17.37 27.02
CA GLU A 78 -21.76 18.37 27.17
C GLU A 78 -21.37 19.73 26.57
N THR A 79 -20.07 20.01 26.44
CA THR A 79 -19.55 21.29 25.92
C THR A 79 -18.51 21.08 24.82
N GLU A 80 -18.38 22.08 23.93
CA GLU A 80 -17.34 22.09 22.88
C GLU A 80 -15.93 21.94 23.48
N ALA A 81 -15.68 22.58 24.62
CA ALA A 81 -14.39 22.50 25.30
C ALA A 81 -14.05 21.08 25.74
N GLN A 82 -15.02 20.33 26.28
CA GLN A 82 -14.84 18.92 26.68
C GLN A 82 -14.65 18.01 25.47
N PHE A 83 -15.43 18.21 24.41
CA PHE A 83 -15.27 17.50 23.14
C PHE A 83 -13.86 17.72 22.59
N ARG A 84 -13.42 18.97 22.51
CA ARG A 84 -12.09 19.33 22.01
C ARG A 84 -10.97 18.76 22.89
N ALA A 85 -11.10 18.83 24.22
CA ALA A 85 -10.12 18.29 25.15
C ALA A 85 -9.93 16.77 25.00
N THR A 86 -10.99 16.06 24.60
CA THR A 86 -10.95 14.59 24.43
C THR A 86 -10.49 14.19 23.03
N VAL A 87 -10.96 14.92 22.00
CA VAL A 87 -10.73 14.57 20.60
C VAL A 87 -9.40 15.08 20.09
N LEU A 88 -8.94 16.25 20.53
CA LEU A 88 -7.69 16.85 20.05
C LEU A 88 -6.47 15.95 20.29
N PRO A 89 -6.25 15.35 21.49
CA PRO A 89 -5.14 14.43 21.71
C PRO A 89 -5.22 13.17 20.84
N LEU A 90 -6.43 12.70 20.53
CA LEU A 90 -6.63 11.53 19.68
C LEU A 90 -6.29 11.85 18.22
N THR A 91 -6.73 13.00 17.70
CA THR A 91 -6.41 13.43 16.33
C THR A 91 -4.93 13.77 16.14
N SER A 92 -4.22 14.22 17.18
CA SER A 92 -2.78 14.49 17.11
C SER A 92 -1.93 13.23 17.23
N THR A 93 -2.38 12.26 18.04
CA THR A 93 -1.68 10.99 18.26
C THR A 93 -1.91 10.01 17.11
N PHE A 94 -3.12 9.96 16.56
CA PHE A 94 -3.48 9.09 15.46
C PHE A 94 -3.60 9.88 14.16
N SER A 95 -2.50 9.91 13.40
CA SER A 95 -2.49 10.48 12.06
C SER A 95 -3.48 9.73 11.14
N GLY A 96 -4.14 10.45 10.24
CA GLY A 96 -5.09 9.87 9.26
C GLY A 96 -6.52 10.42 9.39
N PHE A 97 -6.88 10.97 10.55
CA PHE A 97 -8.08 11.79 10.67
C PHE A 97 -7.81 13.20 10.15
N GLN A 98 -8.58 13.64 9.15
CA GLN A 98 -8.59 15.04 8.73
C GLN A 98 -9.29 15.92 9.78
N ALA A 99 -10.44 15.45 10.26
CA ALA A 99 -11.25 16.07 11.28
C ALA A 99 -12.19 15.05 11.92
N LEU A 100 -12.57 15.30 13.16
CA LEU A 100 -13.68 14.66 13.83
C LEU A 100 -14.75 15.70 14.10
N ASN A 101 -15.96 15.41 13.59
CA ASN A 101 -17.10 16.30 13.63
C ASN A 101 -18.13 15.75 14.60
N PHE A 102 -18.63 16.61 15.48
CA PHE A 102 -19.83 16.32 16.24
C PHE A 102 -21.06 16.77 15.46
N VAL A 103 -21.95 15.82 15.19
CA VAL A 103 -23.19 16.03 14.43
C VAL A 103 -24.38 15.86 15.37
N ASP A 104 -25.27 16.84 15.40
CA ASP A 104 -26.47 16.78 16.23
C ASP A 104 -27.56 15.88 15.65
N ALA A 105 -28.65 15.68 16.41
CA ALA A 105 -29.77 14.83 16.01
C ALA A 105 -30.50 15.31 14.73
N ILE A 106 -30.28 16.55 14.31
CA ILE A 106 -30.88 17.17 13.11
C ILE A 106 -29.88 17.11 11.94
N GLY A 107 -28.71 16.49 12.13
CA GLY A 107 -27.68 16.34 11.11
C GLY A 107 -26.77 17.55 10.96
N LYS A 108 -26.84 18.54 11.84
CA LYS A 108 -25.97 19.73 11.78
C LYS A 108 -24.66 19.49 12.51
N ILE A 109 -23.56 19.88 11.86
CA ILE A 109 -22.23 19.84 12.47
C ILE A 109 -22.13 20.98 13.49
N ARG A 110 -22.03 20.64 14.77
CA ARG A 110 -21.89 21.64 15.85
C ARG A 110 -20.43 21.94 16.15
N TRP A 111 -19.59 20.92 16.23
CA TRP A 111 -18.18 21.07 16.60
C TRP A 111 -17.29 20.31 15.63
N VAL A 112 -16.13 20.89 15.32
CA VAL A 112 -15.12 20.32 14.41
C VAL A 112 -13.77 20.38 15.12
N CYS A 113 -13.04 19.25 15.13
CA CYS A 113 -11.70 19.20 15.72
C CYS A 113 -10.75 18.36 14.84
N PRO A 114 -9.57 18.88 14.45
CA PRO A 114 -9.08 20.25 14.67
C PRO A 114 -9.77 21.27 13.75
N GLN A 115 -9.94 22.51 14.23
CA GLN A 115 -10.50 23.62 13.43
C GLN A 115 -9.56 24.13 12.34
N THR A 116 -8.24 24.02 12.56
CA THR A 116 -7.23 24.46 11.59
C THR A 116 -7.34 23.65 10.30
N GLY A 117 -7.69 24.32 9.20
CA GLY A 117 -7.88 23.69 7.88
C GLY A 117 -9.30 23.18 7.61
N ASN A 118 -10.21 23.24 8.59
CA ASN A 118 -11.60 22.73 8.47
C ASN A 118 -12.66 23.82 8.78
N THR A 119 -12.28 25.09 8.69
CA THR A 119 -13.09 26.24 9.12
C THR A 119 -14.41 26.43 8.35
N ASN A 120 -14.50 25.91 7.13
CA ASN A 120 -15.66 26.11 6.24
C ASN A 120 -16.76 25.05 6.38
N ILE A 121 -16.66 24.16 7.38
CA ILE A 121 -17.55 22.97 7.50
C ILE A 121 -18.73 23.21 8.45
N GLN A 122 -18.63 24.14 9.42
CA GLN A 122 -19.66 24.37 10.43
C GLN A 122 -20.96 25.02 9.90
N ASP A 123 -20.95 25.60 8.69
CA ASP A 123 -22.09 26.33 8.10
C ASP A 123 -22.75 25.62 6.89
N ARG A 124 -22.50 24.33 6.69
CA ARG A 124 -23.18 23.49 5.67
C ARG A 124 -24.17 22.54 6.31
#